data_AF-A0A8H5UX22-F1
#
_entry.id   AF-A0A8H5UX22-F1
#
_cell.length_a   1.000
_cell.length_b   1.000
_cell.length_c   1.000
_cell.angle_alpha   90.00
_cell.angle_beta   90.00
_cell.angle_gamma   90.00
#
_symmetry.space_group_name_H-M   'P 1'
#
loop_
_entity.id
_entity.type
_entity.pdbx_description
1 polymer ?
#
loop_
_entity_poly.entity_id
_entity_poly.type
_entity_poly.pdbx_seq_one_letter_code
_entity_poly.pdbx_strand_id
1 'polypeptide(L)'
;MAHTFDISPEKRASRINFIWRQLFVTPPPVSSDELNLAGRTALVTGATGGIGLEITRQLLGLGCKVIMGVRDERRGESVRQNLIQEGNLDDDMAQVWKLDLSSYQSIIAFAANAKSLDSLNIAILNAGIYKVSEAFSSTGYEEGIQINYLSNILLLISLLPIIKKNAPAGETGHICLVSSDTAAWAKFKERTSATLLTAFKKPMKTWDMGERYGTTKLLGQLFLTALSKRVSSVTLSCANPGLCGGSSDLAREATGILRLAHKMQCLVLSRTCAVGARTIVHSVTTLHRHAHGHYVEGDKIQPMAPIVYQNEGKELAERLYAETLEELSFAGTERHIHCGQTEYFQVESGTLAVIKNGKKSVLTKDGGIIKIPPGTRHRFWAEAPVTADLVFRVWAEPQNLDRGFDEAFLRNYLGYLRDCEDQNIQPSVFQLALLGWNGDTLLSPPCGEAFPQIPIKL
;
A
#
# COMPACT_ATOMS: atom_id res chain seq x y z
N MET A 1 -14.63 -15.34 10.57
CA MET A 1 -15.98 -14.79 10.80
C MET A 1 -15.91 -13.29 10.60
N ALA A 2 -16.96 -12.65 10.06
CA ALA A 2 -17.00 -11.20 9.97
C ALA A 2 -17.04 -10.61 11.38
N HIS A 3 -16.16 -9.64 11.69
CA HIS A 3 -16.18 -8.95 12.98
C HIS A 3 -17.52 -8.21 13.14
N THR A 4 -18.24 -8.49 14.22
CA THR A 4 -19.49 -7.78 14.53
C THR A 4 -19.13 -6.42 15.12
N PHE A 5 -19.66 -5.33 14.56
CA PHE A 5 -19.43 -3.98 15.10
C PHE A 5 -20.60 -3.57 16.00
N ASP A 6 -20.31 -2.84 17.07
CA ASP A 6 -21.34 -2.25 17.96
C ASP A 6 -22.16 -1.14 17.27
N ILE A 7 -21.74 -0.71 16.08
CA ILE A 7 -22.32 0.38 15.30
C ILE A 7 -22.27 0.03 13.81
N SER A 8 -23.33 0.36 13.07
CA SER A 8 -23.32 0.15 11.62
C SER A 8 -22.31 1.08 10.92
N PRO A 9 -21.73 0.67 9.79
CA PRO A 9 -20.83 1.52 9.00
C PRO A 9 -21.43 2.89 8.68
N GLU A 10 -22.71 2.95 8.31
CA GLU A 10 -23.42 4.19 7.93
C GLU A 10 -23.59 5.12 9.13
N LYS A 11 -24.00 4.58 10.29
CA LYS A 11 -24.19 5.36 11.51
C LYS A 11 -22.85 5.93 12.00
N ARG A 12 -21.79 5.12 11.96
CA ARG A 12 -20.43 5.55 12.30
C ARG A 12 -19.93 6.66 11.36
N ALA A 13 -20.18 6.51 10.07
CA ALA A 13 -19.77 7.46 9.03
C ALA A 13 -20.58 8.76 9.05
N SER A 14 -21.69 8.85 9.78
CA SER A 14 -22.51 10.06 9.80
C SER A 14 -21.75 11.28 10.37
N ARG A 15 -22.02 12.46 9.83
CA ARG A 15 -21.42 13.73 10.30
C ARG A 15 -21.73 14.00 11.77
N ILE A 16 -22.95 13.66 12.20
CA ILE A 16 -23.40 13.81 13.59
C ILE A 16 -22.57 12.91 14.52
N ASN A 17 -22.37 11.64 14.14
CA ASN A 17 -21.55 10.74 14.95
C ASN A 17 -20.07 11.17 14.98
N PHE A 18 -19.54 11.65 13.85
CA PHE A 18 -18.20 12.25 13.82
C PHE A 18 -18.05 13.43 14.78
N ILE A 19 -18.99 14.39 14.76
CA ILE A 19 -18.97 15.55 15.68
C ILE A 19 -19.05 15.07 17.14
N TRP A 20 -19.96 14.13 17.44
CA TRP A 20 -20.08 13.57 18.78
C TRP A 20 -18.77 12.90 19.25
N ARG A 21 -18.13 12.08 18.39
CA ARG A 21 -16.84 11.46 18.70
C ARG A 21 -15.78 12.52 18.96
N GLN A 22 -15.71 13.57 18.15
CA GLN A 22 -14.71 14.62 18.32
C GLN A 22 -14.85 15.38 19.65
N LEU A 23 -16.08 15.62 20.10
CA LEU A 23 -16.36 16.40 21.31
C LEU A 23 -16.34 15.57 22.60
N PHE A 24 -16.75 14.30 22.53
CA PHE A 24 -17.05 13.52 23.74
C PHE A 24 -16.24 12.23 23.88
N VAL A 25 -15.44 11.86 22.88
CA VAL A 25 -14.59 10.66 22.95
C VAL A 25 -13.13 11.10 22.95
N THR A 26 -12.39 10.68 23.96
CA THR A 26 -10.94 10.88 24.05
C THR A 26 -10.27 9.53 24.23
N PRO A 27 -9.48 9.04 23.26
CA PRO A 27 -8.71 7.81 23.45
C PRO A 27 -7.78 7.93 24.68
N PRO A 28 -7.75 6.90 25.55
CA PRO A 28 -6.84 6.87 26.69
C PRO A 28 -5.38 6.89 26.23
N PRO A 29 -4.44 7.35 27.07
CA PRO A 29 -3.03 7.15 26.80
C PRO A 29 -2.67 5.67 26.89
N VAL A 30 -1.70 5.21 26.09
CA VAL A 30 -1.06 3.90 26.28
C VAL A 30 0.07 4.09 27.29
N SER A 31 -0.02 3.44 28.45
CA SER A 31 0.99 3.57 29.50
C SER A 31 2.14 2.59 29.30
N SER A 32 3.37 3.03 29.60
CA SER A 32 4.55 2.17 29.65
C SER A 32 4.49 1.14 30.79
N ASP A 33 3.66 1.37 31.81
CA ASP A 33 3.40 0.42 32.90
C ASP A 33 2.62 -0.82 32.39
N GLU A 34 1.80 -0.63 31.36
CA GLU A 34 0.97 -1.70 30.78
C GLU A 34 1.66 -2.39 29.60
N LEU A 35 2.51 -1.67 28.87
CA LEU A 35 3.16 -2.16 27.67
C LEU A 35 4.56 -1.56 27.48
N ASN A 36 5.55 -2.43 27.28
CA ASN A 36 6.92 -2.04 26.96
C ASN A 36 7.31 -2.59 25.57
N LEU A 37 7.80 -1.71 24.70
CA LEU A 37 8.25 -2.00 23.34
C LEU A 37 9.79 -2.04 23.21
N ALA A 38 10.52 -2.14 24.33
CA ALA A 38 11.97 -2.32 24.34
C ALA A 38 12.42 -3.45 23.40
N GLY A 39 13.49 -3.20 22.65
CA GLY A 39 14.01 -4.12 21.65
C GLY A 39 13.25 -4.14 20.32
N ARG A 40 12.13 -3.42 20.19
CA ARG A 40 11.41 -3.26 18.92
C ARG A 40 11.79 -1.97 18.21
N THR A 41 11.80 -2.01 16.88
CA THR A 41 11.94 -0.82 16.04
C THR A 41 10.67 -0.53 15.25
N ALA A 42 10.26 0.74 15.25
CA ALA A 42 9.14 1.26 14.48
C ALA A 42 9.61 2.27 13.42
N LEU A 43 9.03 2.19 12.22
CA LEU A 43 9.09 3.26 11.21
C LEU A 43 7.88 4.19 11.38
N VAL A 44 8.11 5.50 11.41
CA VAL A 44 7.05 6.52 11.33
C VAL A 44 7.32 7.45 10.16
N THR A 45 6.41 7.50 9.17
CA THR A 45 6.54 8.44 8.04
C THR A 45 5.91 9.79 8.37
N GLY A 46 6.56 10.89 7.96
CA GLY A 46 6.08 12.24 8.26
C GLY A 46 6.23 12.61 9.75
N ALA A 47 7.32 12.12 10.37
CA ALA A 47 7.58 12.22 11.81
C ALA A 47 7.99 13.62 12.32
N THR A 48 8.13 14.63 11.45
CA THR A 48 8.67 15.97 11.79
C THR A 48 7.62 17.01 12.19
N GLY A 49 6.36 16.62 12.31
CA GLY A 49 5.30 17.52 12.76
C GLY A 49 3.95 16.84 12.94
N GLY A 50 3.02 17.58 13.56
CA GLY A 50 1.64 17.15 13.77
C GLY A 50 1.52 15.76 14.41
N ILE A 51 0.65 14.93 13.84
CA ILE A 51 0.35 13.59 14.36
C ILE A 51 1.59 12.68 14.30
N GLY A 52 2.40 12.75 13.24
CA GLY A 52 3.58 11.91 13.09
C GLY A 52 4.61 12.14 14.20
N LEU A 53 4.83 13.40 14.58
CA LEU A 53 5.71 13.75 15.71
C LEU A 53 5.21 13.15 17.02
N GLU A 54 3.91 13.25 17.28
CA GLU A 54 3.32 12.74 18.52
C GLU A 54 3.27 11.22 18.58
N ILE A 55 3.12 10.55 17.43
CA ILE A 55 3.27 9.10 17.32
C ILE A 55 4.71 8.71 17.69
N THR A 56 5.71 9.39 17.11
CA THR A 56 7.13 9.14 17.43
C THR A 56 7.39 9.35 18.91
N ARG A 57 6.94 10.45 19.51
CA ARG A 57 7.12 10.73 20.94
C ARG A 57 6.50 9.63 21.83
N GLN A 58 5.28 9.19 21.50
CA GLN A 58 4.61 8.14 22.28
C GLN A 58 5.29 6.78 22.15
N LEU A 59 5.73 6.39 20.95
CA LEU A 59 6.47 5.13 20.77
C LEU A 59 7.82 5.15 21.50
N LEU A 60 8.54 6.27 21.47
CA LEU A 60 9.77 6.44 22.24
C LEU A 60 9.51 6.33 23.75
N GLY A 61 8.43 6.94 24.25
CA GLY A 61 8.02 6.83 25.65
C GLY A 61 7.63 5.41 26.09
N LEU A 62 7.25 4.55 25.14
CA LEU A 62 7.02 3.12 25.36
C LEU A 62 8.30 2.27 25.21
N GLY A 63 9.47 2.88 25.05
CA GLY A 63 10.75 2.20 24.88
C GLY A 63 11.02 1.66 23.48
N CYS A 64 10.23 2.04 22.47
CA CYS A 64 10.45 1.61 21.09
C CYS A 64 11.50 2.48 20.39
N LYS A 65 12.45 1.86 19.69
CA LYS A 65 13.36 2.59 18.79
C LYS A 65 12.59 3.08 17.57
N VAL A 66 12.77 4.34 17.15
CA VAL A 66 12.00 4.92 16.05
C VAL A 66 12.89 5.38 14.90
N ILE A 67 12.63 4.84 13.71
CA ILE A 67 13.12 5.36 12.43
C ILE A 67 12.13 6.41 11.93
N MET A 68 12.57 7.66 11.90
CA MET A 68 11.83 8.81 11.41
C MET A 68 12.04 8.93 9.89
N GLY A 69 11.06 8.48 9.12
CA GLY A 69 11.04 8.64 7.66
C GLY A 69 10.63 10.06 7.27
N VAL A 70 11.59 10.85 6.77
CA VAL A 70 11.39 12.30 6.53
C VAL A 70 11.88 12.73 5.16
N ARG A 71 11.22 13.77 4.61
CA ARG A 71 11.65 14.39 3.35
C ARG A 71 12.84 15.34 3.55
N ASP A 72 12.88 16.09 4.64
CA ASP A 72 13.96 17.03 4.97
C ASP A 72 14.73 16.49 6.17
N GLU A 73 15.95 15.99 5.93
CA GLU A 73 16.79 15.37 6.95
C GLU A 73 17.30 16.37 7.98
N ARG A 74 17.55 17.63 7.59
CA ARG A 74 18.00 18.67 8.53
C ARG A 74 16.90 18.98 9.53
N ARG A 75 15.66 19.16 9.04
CA ARG A 75 14.50 19.31 9.92
C ARG A 75 14.26 18.05 10.75
N GLY A 76 14.44 16.88 10.15
CA GLY A 76 14.40 15.58 10.84
C GLY A 76 15.32 15.54 12.06
N GLU A 77 16.59 15.89 11.85
CA GLU A 77 17.62 15.82 12.90
C GLU A 77 17.36 16.80 14.03
N SER A 78 16.93 18.02 13.72
CA SER A 78 16.52 18.98 14.76
C SER A 78 15.37 18.46 15.61
N VAL A 79 14.35 17.84 15.01
CA VAL A 79 13.22 17.25 15.74
C VAL A 79 13.66 16.04 16.56
N ARG A 80 14.51 15.18 15.99
CA ARG A 80 15.09 14.02 16.68
C ARG A 80 15.84 14.46 17.95
N GLN A 81 16.72 15.44 17.85
CA GLN A 81 17.49 15.95 19.00
C GLN A 81 16.57 16.45 20.12
N ASN A 82 15.52 17.21 19.77
CA ASN A 82 14.54 17.67 20.75
C ASN A 82 13.81 16.50 21.42
N LEU A 83 13.39 15.47 20.67
CA LEU A 83 12.72 14.29 21.24
C LEU A 83 13.60 13.50 22.20
N ILE A 84 14.88 13.30 21.85
CA ILE A 84 15.86 12.62 22.69
C ILE A 84 16.10 13.41 23.98
N GLN A 85 16.25 14.73 23.87
CA GLN A 85 16.46 15.60 25.04
C GLN A 85 15.22 15.69 25.93
N GLU A 86 14.03 15.90 25.35
CA GLU A 86 12.74 15.96 26.07
C GLU A 86 12.46 14.66 26.84
N GLY A 87 12.78 13.52 26.24
CA GLY A 87 12.54 12.20 26.83
C GLY A 87 13.66 11.66 27.72
N ASN A 88 14.81 12.35 27.81
CA ASN A 88 16.04 11.85 28.44
C ASN A 88 16.39 10.43 27.95
N LEU A 89 16.43 10.25 26.63
CA LEU A 89 16.64 8.97 25.96
C LEU A 89 18.08 8.83 25.46
N ASP A 90 18.51 7.61 25.18
CA ASP A 90 19.76 7.36 24.48
C ASP A 90 19.67 7.86 23.03
N ASP A 91 20.78 8.36 22.49
CA ASP A 91 20.84 8.97 21.15
C ASP A 91 20.35 8.01 20.06
N ASP A 92 20.64 6.71 20.18
CA ASP A 92 20.27 5.72 19.18
C ASP A 92 18.78 5.32 19.19
N MET A 93 17.99 5.78 20.16
CA MET A 93 16.55 5.50 20.25
C MET A 93 15.75 6.11 19.10
N ALA A 94 16.26 7.15 18.45
CA ALA A 94 15.65 7.72 17.25
C ALA A 94 16.69 7.87 16.13
N GLN A 95 16.29 7.61 14.89
CA GLN A 95 17.14 7.81 13.70
C GLN A 95 16.38 8.51 12.60
N VAL A 96 17.05 9.38 11.86
CA VAL A 96 16.45 10.12 10.74
C VAL A 96 16.86 9.48 9.43
N TRP A 97 15.88 9.03 8.65
CA TRP A 97 16.11 8.38 7.36
C TRP A 97 15.37 9.14 6.26
N LYS A 98 16.08 9.41 5.15
CA LYS A 98 15.49 10.05 3.97
C LYS A 98 14.37 9.20 3.37
N LEU A 99 13.18 9.76 3.27
CA LEU A 99 12.03 9.18 2.59
C LEU A 99 11.18 10.29 1.96
N ASP A 100 11.22 10.37 0.64
CA ASP A 100 10.36 11.28 -0.13
C ASP A 100 9.26 10.51 -0.87
N LEU A 101 8.02 10.63 -0.38
CA LEU A 101 6.87 9.97 -0.99
C LEU A 101 6.45 10.57 -2.33
N SER A 102 7.03 11.68 -2.81
CA SER A 102 6.82 12.12 -4.19
C SER A 102 7.71 11.39 -5.20
N SER A 103 8.62 10.52 -4.75
CA SER A 103 9.58 9.81 -5.62
C SER A 103 9.59 8.31 -5.34
N TYR A 104 9.14 7.51 -6.32
CA TYR A 104 9.23 6.05 -6.24
C TYR A 104 10.67 5.55 -6.03
N GLN A 105 11.67 6.22 -6.62
CA GLN A 105 13.06 5.87 -6.42
C GLN A 105 13.50 6.07 -4.96
N SER A 106 13.03 7.14 -4.31
CA SER A 106 13.31 7.36 -2.89
C SER A 106 12.70 6.25 -2.03
N ILE A 107 11.50 5.77 -2.37
CA ILE A 107 10.80 4.71 -1.63
C ILE A 107 11.51 3.38 -1.79
N ILE A 108 11.93 3.04 -3.01
CA ILE A 108 12.68 1.82 -3.31
C ILE A 108 14.04 1.85 -2.59
N ALA A 109 14.76 2.97 -2.63
CA ALA A 109 16.03 3.12 -1.92
C ALA A 109 15.86 2.99 -0.40
N PHE A 110 14.83 3.62 0.17
CA PHE A 110 14.49 3.49 1.58
C PHE A 110 14.22 2.03 1.96
N ALA A 111 13.39 1.33 1.19
CA ALA A 111 13.07 -0.08 1.44
C ALA A 111 14.29 -0.99 1.28
N ALA A 112 15.18 -0.70 0.31
CA ALA A 112 16.44 -1.43 0.15
C ALA A 112 17.33 -1.28 1.39
N ASN A 113 17.47 -0.06 1.91
CA ASN A 113 18.21 0.21 3.15
C ASN A 113 17.55 -0.48 4.35
N ALA A 114 16.21 -0.48 4.43
CA ALA A 114 15.49 -1.12 5.53
C ALA A 114 15.69 -2.65 5.60
N LYS A 115 16.17 -3.32 4.53
CA LYS A 115 16.48 -4.75 4.55
C LYS A 115 17.65 -5.11 5.48
N SER A 116 18.54 -4.16 5.78
CA SER A 116 19.66 -4.37 6.72
C SER A 116 19.26 -4.23 8.19
N LEU A 117 18.01 -3.84 8.47
CA LEU A 117 17.52 -3.75 9.84
C LEU A 117 17.22 -5.14 10.39
N ASP A 118 17.72 -5.40 11.59
CA ASP A 118 17.51 -6.67 12.30
C ASP A 118 16.24 -6.67 13.18
N SER A 119 15.56 -5.53 13.31
CA SER A 119 14.44 -5.40 14.25
C SER A 119 13.31 -4.46 13.83
N LEU A 120 13.01 -4.31 12.53
CA LEU A 120 11.85 -3.52 12.08
C LEU A 120 10.54 -4.30 12.24
N ASN A 121 9.77 -4.03 13.29
CA ASN A 121 8.54 -4.76 13.61
C ASN A 121 7.28 -3.97 13.29
N ILE A 122 7.33 -2.65 13.36
CA ILE A 122 6.18 -1.76 13.23
C ILE A 122 6.45 -0.75 12.09
N ALA A 123 5.48 -0.51 11.22
CA ALA A 123 5.51 0.62 10.30
C ALA A 123 4.20 1.38 10.33
N ILE A 124 4.29 2.68 10.60
CA ILE A 124 3.17 3.61 10.61
C ILE A 124 3.33 4.54 9.41
N LEU A 125 2.48 4.29 8.41
CA LEU A 125 2.42 5.04 7.17
C LEU A 125 1.49 6.24 7.38
N ASN A 126 2.02 7.25 8.06
CA ASN A 126 1.31 8.46 8.48
C ASN A 126 1.36 9.60 7.46
N ALA A 127 2.47 9.72 6.71
CA ALA A 127 2.67 10.82 5.79
C ALA A 127 1.59 10.89 4.70
N GLY A 128 1.03 12.08 4.55
CA GLY A 128 0.07 12.43 3.51
C GLY A 128 -0.08 13.94 3.37
N ILE A 129 -0.75 14.36 2.31
CA ILE A 129 -0.96 15.75 1.93
C ILE A 129 -2.43 16.04 1.66
N TYR A 130 -2.81 17.29 1.87
CA TYR A 130 -4.10 17.84 1.46
C TYR A 130 -3.82 18.98 0.49
N LYS A 131 -4.17 18.77 -0.79
CA LYS A 131 -3.90 19.72 -1.88
C LYS A 131 -5.01 20.77 -1.97
N VAL A 132 -4.66 22.05 -1.92
CA VAL A 132 -5.62 23.15 -2.10
C VAL A 132 -5.93 23.38 -3.59
N SER A 133 -4.98 23.07 -4.47
CA SER A 133 -5.12 23.14 -5.93
C SER A 133 -4.69 21.83 -6.58
N GLU A 134 -5.32 21.50 -7.71
CA GLU A 134 -4.92 20.36 -8.53
C GLU A 134 -3.47 20.51 -9.01
N ALA A 135 -2.69 19.43 -8.89
CA ALA A 135 -1.33 19.35 -9.37
C ALA A 135 -1.02 17.91 -9.77
N PHE A 136 -0.10 17.73 -10.71
CA PHE A 136 0.30 16.42 -11.21
C PHE A 136 1.77 16.17 -10.95
N SER A 137 2.07 14.96 -10.52
CA SER A 137 3.43 14.47 -10.30
C SER A 137 4.10 14.04 -11.61
N SER A 138 5.40 13.76 -11.56
CA SER A 138 6.19 13.31 -12.73
C SER A 138 5.73 11.96 -13.31
N THR A 139 4.94 11.18 -12.56
CA THR A 139 4.34 9.92 -13.03
C THR A 139 3.02 10.14 -13.79
N GLY A 140 2.58 11.40 -13.88
CA GLY A 140 1.32 11.80 -14.51
C GLY A 140 0.09 11.63 -13.62
N TYR A 141 0.24 11.16 -12.37
CA TYR A 141 -0.86 11.10 -11.41
C TYR A 141 -1.02 12.41 -10.64
N GLU A 142 -2.26 12.74 -10.29
CA GLU A 142 -2.57 13.81 -9.32
C GLU A 142 -1.74 13.61 -8.04
N GLU A 143 -1.13 14.67 -7.52
CA GLU A 143 -0.15 14.61 -6.43
C GLU A 143 -0.68 13.94 -5.16
N GLY A 144 -1.93 14.24 -4.77
CA GLY A 144 -2.62 13.59 -3.66
C GLY A 144 -2.74 12.08 -3.86
N ILE A 145 -3.17 11.62 -5.03
CA ILE A 145 -3.25 10.19 -5.38
C ILE A 145 -1.86 9.55 -5.36
N GLN A 146 -0.87 10.20 -5.97
CA GLN A 146 0.52 9.74 -6.01
C GLN A 146 1.07 9.54 -4.59
N ILE A 147 0.94 10.53 -3.71
CA ILE A 147 1.57 10.52 -2.37
C ILE A 147 0.73 9.73 -1.37
N ASN A 148 -0.56 10.05 -1.21
CA ASN A 148 -1.39 9.48 -0.16
C ASN A 148 -1.76 8.02 -0.44
N TYR A 149 -1.80 7.61 -1.71
CA TYR A 149 -2.17 6.26 -2.11
C TYR A 149 -0.99 5.50 -2.70
N LEU A 150 -0.61 5.74 -3.97
CA LEU A 150 0.33 4.88 -4.70
C LEU A 150 1.68 4.72 -3.98
N SER A 151 2.25 5.82 -3.49
CA SER A 151 3.55 5.83 -2.81
C SER A 151 3.51 5.18 -1.43
N ASN A 152 2.44 5.42 -0.67
CA ASN A 152 2.24 4.72 0.60
C ASN A 152 2.01 3.22 0.40
N ILE A 153 1.28 2.81 -0.65
CA ILE A 153 1.08 1.39 -0.99
C ILE A 153 2.39 0.74 -1.49
N LEU A 154 3.18 1.43 -2.31
CA LEU A 154 4.50 0.97 -2.71
C LEU A 154 5.40 0.72 -1.49
N LEU A 155 5.42 1.66 -0.55
CA LEU A 155 6.17 1.52 0.70
C LEU A 155 5.63 0.35 1.54
N LEU A 156 4.31 0.24 1.69
CA LEU A 156 3.66 -0.87 2.41
C LEU A 156 4.11 -2.22 1.86
N ILE A 157 3.96 -2.44 0.54
CA ILE A 157 4.31 -3.70 -0.12
C ILE A 157 5.81 -3.99 0.02
N SER A 158 6.66 -2.96 -0.10
CA SER A 158 8.11 -3.11 0.01
C SER A 158 8.57 -3.47 1.43
N LEU A 159 7.82 -3.05 2.45
CA LEU A 159 8.12 -3.33 3.86
C LEU A 159 7.57 -4.68 4.34
N LEU A 160 6.56 -5.26 3.68
CA LEU A 160 5.98 -6.56 4.03
C LEU A 160 7.04 -7.65 4.29
N PRO A 161 7.97 -7.96 3.36
CA PRO A 161 8.96 -9.01 3.59
C PRO A 161 9.93 -8.68 4.73
N ILE A 162 10.24 -7.40 4.94
CA ILE A 162 11.17 -6.94 5.98
C ILE A 162 10.54 -7.11 7.36
N ILE A 163 9.29 -6.66 7.51
CA ILE A 163 8.53 -6.76 8.75
C ILE A 163 8.19 -8.21 9.07
N LYS A 164 7.87 -9.03 8.06
CA LYS A 164 7.69 -10.48 8.24
C LYS A 164 8.96 -11.12 8.80
N LYS A 165 10.13 -10.84 8.18
CA LYS A 165 11.42 -11.43 8.59
C LYS A 165 11.78 -11.08 10.03
N ASN A 166 11.53 -9.83 10.42
CA ASN A 166 11.91 -9.31 11.73
C ASN A 166 10.81 -9.47 12.80
N ALA A 167 9.69 -10.13 12.50
CA ALA A 167 8.64 -10.33 13.50
C ALA A 167 9.16 -11.14 14.71
N PRO A 168 8.86 -10.73 15.97
CA PRO A 168 9.27 -11.51 17.13
C PRO A 168 8.68 -12.92 17.09
N ALA A 169 9.37 -13.89 17.69
CA ALA A 169 8.90 -15.27 17.73
C ALA A 169 7.51 -15.36 18.37
N GLY A 170 6.55 -15.98 17.66
CA GLY A 170 5.17 -16.11 18.11
C GLY A 170 4.30 -14.85 17.94
N GLU A 171 4.82 -13.80 17.31
CA GLU A 171 4.09 -12.56 17.01
C GLU A 171 4.13 -12.22 15.51
N THR A 172 3.25 -11.33 15.10
CA THR A 172 3.28 -10.72 13.77
C THR A 172 3.80 -9.29 13.88
N GLY A 173 4.63 -8.89 12.92
CA GLY A 173 4.88 -7.46 12.72
C GLY A 173 3.62 -6.73 12.29
N HIS A 174 3.61 -5.40 12.35
CA HIS A 174 2.42 -4.57 12.15
C HIS A 174 2.68 -3.42 11.18
N ILE A 175 1.88 -3.31 10.12
CA ILE A 175 1.83 -2.10 9.28
C ILE A 175 0.47 -1.41 9.44
N CYS A 176 0.50 -0.15 9.88
CA CYS A 176 -0.68 0.70 10.02
C CYS A 176 -0.67 1.81 8.98
N LEU A 177 -1.70 1.83 8.12
CA LEU A 177 -1.95 2.90 7.16
C LEU A 177 -2.86 3.97 7.78
N VAL A 178 -2.37 5.20 7.93
CA VAL A 178 -3.19 6.27 8.53
C VAL A 178 -4.26 6.73 7.54
N SER A 179 -5.52 6.54 7.94
CA SER A 179 -6.71 6.84 7.18
C SER A 179 -7.42 8.10 7.72
N SER A 180 -8.70 8.26 7.41
CA SER A 180 -9.53 9.41 7.77
C SER A 180 -11.01 9.06 7.71
N ASP A 181 -11.86 9.73 8.48
CA ASP A 181 -13.33 9.68 8.30
C ASP A 181 -13.75 10.19 6.91
N THR A 182 -12.94 11.04 6.27
CA THR A 182 -13.22 11.56 4.91
C THR A 182 -13.31 10.47 3.85
N ALA A 183 -12.71 9.30 4.07
CA ALA A 183 -12.89 8.14 3.21
C ALA A 183 -14.37 7.72 3.10
N ALA A 184 -15.12 7.83 4.19
CA ALA A 184 -16.54 7.48 4.23
C ALA A 184 -17.44 8.54 3.58
N TRP A 185 -16.90 9.72 3.27
CA TRP A 185 -17.62 10.83 2.63
C TRP A 185 -17.24 11.05 1.17
N ALA A 186 -16.27 10.28 0.65
CA ALA A 186 -15.86 10.34 -0.73
C ALA A 186 -17.01 9.84 -1.63
N LYS A 187 -17.35 10.63 -2.64
CA LYS A 187 -18.27 10.22 -3.72
C LYS A 187 -17.59 9.24 -4.67
N PHE A 188 -16.26 9.36 -4.82
CA PHE A 188 -15.39 8.54 -5.65
C PHE A 188 -16.00 8.31 -7.04
N LYS A 189 -16.21 9.40 -7.79
CA LYS A 189 -16.89 9.35 -9.09
C LYS A 189 -16.15 8.49 -10.11
N GLU A 190 -14.84 8.37 -9.97
CA GLU A 190 -13.97 7.58 -10.85
C GLU A 190 -14.20 6.07 -10.73
N ARG A 191 -14.96 5.59 -9.72
CA ARG A 191 -15.27 4.16 -9.52
C ARG A 191 -15.98 3.50 -10.69
N THR A 192 -16.66 4.27 -11.53
CA THR A 192 -17.34 3.78 -12.75
C THR A 192 -16.44 3.77 -13.98
N SER A 193 -15.18 4.19 -13.86
CA SER A 193 -14.22 4.17 -14.97
C SER A 193 -13.84 2.73 -15.34
N ALA A 194 -13.54 2.50 -16.62
CA ALA A 194 -13.04 1.22 -17.10
C ALA A 194 -11.75 0.81 -16.37
N THR A 195 -10.81 1.75 -16.24
CA THR A 195 -9.59 1.62 -15.44
C THR A 195 -9.60 2.70 -14.36
N LEU A 196 -9.55 2.29 -13.09
CA LEU A 196 -9.66 3.19 -11.95
C LEU A 196 -8.47 4.15 -11.86
N LEU A 197 -7.25 3.63 -12.00
CA LEU A 197 -6.05 4.43 -11.79
C LEU A 197 -5.84 5.46 -12.90
N THR A 198 -6.07 5.11 -14.17
CA THR A 198 -5.85 6.05 -15.29
C THR A 198 -6.79 7.25 -15.23
N ALA A 199 -7.93 7.14 -14.56
CA ALA A 199 -8.83 8.27 -14.32
C ALA A 199 -8.16 9.38 -13.51
N PHE A 200 -7.23 9.04 -12.61
CA PHE A 200 -6.48 10.01 -11.79
C PHE A 200 -5.29 10.67 -12.53
N LYS A 201 -5.05 10.30 -13.79
CA LYS A 201 -4.12 11.02 -14.69
C LYS A 201 -4.82 12.12 -15.50
N LYS A 202 -6.13 12.29 -15.31
CA LYS A 202 -6.94 13.28 -16.03
C LYS A 202 -7.30 14.44 -15.09
N PRO A 203 -7.29 15.69 -15.57
CA PRO A 203 -7.71 16.82 -14.76
C PRO A 203 -9.19 16.72 -14.40
N MET A 204 -9.53 17.14 -13.18
CA MET A 204 -10.91 17.25 -12.74
C MET A 204 -11.60 18.41 -13.45
N LYS A 205 -12.88 18.24 -13.80
CA LYS A 205 -13.70 19.34 -14.32
C LYS A 205 -13.81 20.52 -13.33
N THR A 206 -13.83 20.19 -12.04
CA THR A 206 -13.84 21.16 -10.94
C THR A 206 -13.08 20.53 -9.79
N TRP A 207 -12.05 21.23 -9.33
CA TRP A 207 -11.23 20.76 -8.21
C TRP A 207 -12.02 20.82 -6.91
N ASP A 208 -12.26 19.66 -6.32
CA ASP A 208 -12.85 19.51 -4.99
C ASP A 208 -11.82 18.83 -4.08
N MET A 209 -11.07 19.67 -3.36
CA MET A 209 -10.00 19.25 -2.44
C MET A 209 -10.48 18.25 -1.38
N GLY A 210 -11.70 18.42 -0.86
CA GLY A 210 -12.25 17.54 0.17
C GLY A 210 -12.61 16.17 -0.39
N GLU A 211 -13.25 16.16 -1.56
CA GLU A 211 -13.57 14.94 -2.30
C GLU A 211 -12.31 14.18 -2.72
N ARG A 212 -11.32 14.87 -3.29
CA ARG A 212 -10.07 14.23 -3.74
C ARG A 212 -9.33 13.63 -2.55
N TYR A 213 -9.16 14.37 -1.46
CA TYR A 213 -8.52 13.84 -0.25
C TYR A 213 -9.27 12.64 0.32
N GLY A 214 -10.61 12.72 0.43
CA GLY A 214 -11.46 11.60 0.83
C GLY A 214 -11.25 10.37 -0.04
N THR A 215 -11.24 10.56 -1.37
CA THR A 215 -10.97 9.50 -2.33
C THR A 215 -9.62 8.84 -2.09
N THR A 216 -8.55 9.61 -1.86
CA THR A 216 -7.22 9.02 -1.57
C THR A 216 -7.23 8.11 -0.34
N LYS A 217 -7.99 8.47 0.70
CA LYS A 217 -8.10 7.69 1.94
C LYS A 217 -9.03 6.48 1.78
N LEU A 218 -10.05 6.57 0.92
CA LEU A 218 -10.91 5.45 0.57
C LEU A 218 -10.16 4.39 -0.25
N LEU A 219 -9.35 4.79 -1.23
CA LEU A 219 -8.51 3.86 -2.01
C LEU A 219 -7.60 3.04 -1.09
N GLY A 220 -7.01 3.68 -0.07
CA GLY A 220 -6.22 2.99 0.95
C GLY A 220 -7.01 1.92 1.73
N GLN A 221 -8.26 2.21 2.13
CA GLN A 221 -9.13 1.24 2.81
C GLN A 221 -9.51 0.06 1.91
N LEU A 222 -9.89 0.34 0.65
CA LEU A 222 -10.23 -0.69 -0.33
C LEU A 222 -9.02 -1.61 -0.60
N PHE A 223 -7.85 -1.02 -0.88
CA PHE A 223 -6.64 -1.78 -1.13
C PHE A 223 -6.22 -2.63 0.08
N LEU A 224 -6.24 -2.05 1.29
CA LEU A 224 -5.89 -2.79 2.52
C LEU A 224 -6.86 -3.95 2.76
N THR A 225 -8.15 -3.78 2.47
CA THR A 225 -9.16 -4.85 2.59
C THR A 225 -8.88 -6.01 1.63
N ALA A 226 -8.45 -5.73 0.40
CA ALA A 226 -8.08 -6.78 -0.56
C ALA A 226 -6.75 -7.45 -0.16
N LEU A 227 -5.77 -6.67 0.30
CA LEU A 227 -4.45 -7.17 0.68
C LEU A 227 -4.51 -8.02 1.96
N SER A 228 -5.29 -7.63 2.97
CA SER A 228 -5.36 -8.34 4.26
C SER A 228 -5.88 -9.78 4.10
N LYS A 229 -6.79 -10.03 3.15
CA LYS A 229 -7.23 -11.39 2.83
C LYS A 229 -6.11 -12.30 2.30
N ARG A 230 -5.03 -11.72 1.78
CA ARG A 230 -3.91 -12.40 1.12
C ARG A 230 -2.65 -12.46 1.98
N VAL A 231 -2.54 -11.58 2.97
CA VAL A 231 -1.37 -11.50 3.86
C VAL A 231 -1.80 -11.83 5.27
N SER A 232 -1.38 -12.98 5.80
CA SER A 232 -1.58 -13.34 7.21
C SER A 232 -0.31 -13.20 8.05
N SER A 233 0.84 -13.05 7.41
CA SER A 233 2.17 -13.02 8.07
C SER A 233 2.51 -11.69 8.74
N VAL A 234 1.75 -10.63 8.45
CA VAL A 234 1.91 -9.28 8.99
C VAL A 234 0.52 -8.73 9.31
N THR A 235 0.33 -8.14 10.49
CA THR A 235 -0.91 -7.43 10.81
C THR A 235 -0.99 -6.16 9.97
N LEU A 236 -2.09 -5.99 9.24
CA LEU A 236 -2.36 -4.80 8.44
C LEU A 236 -3.57 -4.08 9.00
N SER A 237 -3.47 -2.80 9.32
CA SER A 237 -4.61 -2.02 9.81
C SER A 237 -4.70 -0.64 9.18
N CYS A 238 -5.90 -0.08 9.19
CA CYS A 238 -6.11 1.35 9.01
C CYS A 238 -6.35 1.99 10.37
N ALA A 239 -5.93 3.23 10.58
CA ALA A 239 -6.28 3.95 11.81
C ALA A 239 -6.56 5.43 11.56
N ASN A 240 -7.46 6.02 12.35
CA ASN A 240 -7.92 7.40 12.18
C ASN A 240 -7.66 8.28 13.39
N PRO A 241 -6.86 9.35 13.23
CA PRO A 241 -6.57 10.25 14.33
C PRO A 241 -7.76 11.17 14.69
N GLY A 242 -8.83 11.17 13.89
CA GLY A 242 -9.87 12.20 13.94
C GLY A 242 -9.35 13.52 13.37
N LEU A 243 -10.16 14.59 13.48
CA LEU A 243 -9.68 15.93 13.11
C LEU A 243 -8.72 16.43 14.18
N CYS A 244 -7.46 16.64 13.81
CA CYS A 244 -6.43 17.18 14.67
C CYS A 244 -6.01 18.58 14.21
N GLY A 245 -5.95 19.54 15.14
CA GLY A 245 -5.65 20.94 14.86
C GLY A 245 -4.47 21.47 15.68
N GLY A 246 -4.17 22.76 15.53
CA GLY A 246 -3.04 23.42 16.19
C GLY A 246 -1.71 23.17 15.48
N SER A 247 -1.12 21.99 15.68
CA SER A 247 0.21 21.61 15.16
C SER A 247 0.17 20.67 13.94
N SER A 248 -1.01 20.36 13.41
CA SER A 248 -1.18 19.56 12.19
C SER A 248 -0.67 20.32 10.95
N ASP A 249 0.26 19.72 10.22
CA ASP A 249 0.83 20.29 8.99
C ASP A 249 0.03 19.90 7.72
N LEU A 250 -1.10 19.21 7.89
CA LEU A 250 -1.87 18.65 6.77
C LEU A 250 -2.46 19.73 5.86
N ALA A 251 -2.98 20.81 6.42
CA ALA A 251 -3.62 21.92 5.70
C ALA A 251 -2.66 23.11 5.43
N ARG A 252 -1.34 22.86 5.32
CA ARG A 252 -0.32 23.92 5.19
C ARG A 252 -0.44 24.79 3.93
N GLU A 253 -1.07 24.28 2.86
CA GLU A 253 -1.33 25.04 1.63
C GLU A 253 -2.50 26.03 1.79
N ALA A 254 -3.32 25.94 2.85
CA ALA A 254 -4.45 26.81 3.04
C ALA A 254 -4.01 28.26 3.36
N THR A 255 -4.45 29.21 2.53
CA THR A 255 -4.18 30.65 2.70
C THR A 255 -5.48 31.44 2.87
N GLY A 256 -5.39 32.69 3.31
CA GLY A 256 -6.52 33.63 3.40
C GLY A 256 -7.73 33.11 4.20
N ILE A 257 -8.92 33.28 3.62
CA ILE A 257 -10.21 32.90 4.23
C ILE A 257 -10.30 31.40 4.54
N LEU A 258 -9.69 30.56 3.72
CA LEU A 258 -9.69 29.11 3.91
C LEU A 258 -8.88 28.72 5.16
N ARG A 259 -7.75 29.39 5.39
CA ARG A 259 -6.96 29.22 6.62
C ARG A 259 -7.74 29.66 7.85
N LEU A 260 -8.49 30.76 7.76
CA LEU A 260 -9.33 31.25 8.85
C LEU A 260 -10.47 30.27 9.17
N ALA A 261 -11.19 29.79 8.14
CA ALA A 261 -12.25 28.80 8.30
C ALA A 261 -11.72 27.49 8.92
N HIS A 262 -10.58 26.99 8.43
CA HIS A 262 -9.93 25.80 8.99
C HIS A 262 -9.50 26.02 10.46
N LYS A 263 -8.95 27.18 10.80
CA LYS A 263 -8.61 27.53 12.19
C LYS A 263 -9.84 27.55 13.09
N MET A 264 -10.95 28.16 12.65
CA MET A 264 -12.19 28.19 13.41
C MET A 264 -12.79 26.80 13.60
N GLN A 265 -12.80 25.98 12.54
CA GLN A 265 -13.24 24.59 12.62
C GLN A 265 -12.37 23.80 13.61
N CYS A 266 -11.05 23.98 13.57
CA CYS A 266 -10.14 23.31 14.49
C CYS A 266 -10.36 23.75 15.93
N LEU A 267 -10.58 25.05 16.18
CA LEU A 267 -10.81 25.57 17.53
C LEU A 267 -12.02 24.93 18.22
N VAL A 268 -13.05 24.58 17.45
CA VAL A 268 -14.30 24.01 17.99
C VAL A 268 -14.28 22.47 18.00
N LEU A 269 -13.72 21.83 16.98
CA LEU A 269 -13.90 20.40 16.73
C LEU A 269 -12.61 19.58 16.72
N SER A 270 -11.43 20.21 16.74
CA SER A 270 -10.19 19.45 16.65
C SER A 270 -9.69 18.97 18.00
N ARG A 271 -9.10 17.78 17.97
CA ARG A 271 -8.27 17.25 19.06
C ARG A 271 -6.84 17.75 18.90
N THR A 272 -6.06 17.65 19.96
CA THR A 272 -4.60 17.82 19.84
C THR A 272 -4.02 16.66 19.02
N CYS A 273 -2.92 16.90 18.32
CA CYS A 273 -2.19 15.83 17.62
C CYS A 273 -1.76 14.71 18.57
N ALA A 274 -1.47 15.03 19.84
CA ALA A 274 -1.11 14.05 20.86
C ALA A 274 -2.26 13.07 21.14
N VAL A 275 -3.50 13.58 21.26
CA VAL A 275 -4.68 12.71 21.43
C VAL A 275 -4.96 11.92 20.15
N GLY A 276 -4.85 12.52 18.97
CA GLY A 276 -5.04 11.80 17.70
C GLY A 276 -4.03 10.67 17.48
N ALA A 277 -2.77 10.88 17.89
CA ALA A 277 -1.70 9.89 17.82
C ALA A 277 -1.99 8.65 18.67
N ARG A 278 -2.68 8.78 19.82
CA ARG A 278 -3.03 7.64 20.69
C ARG A 278 -3.80 6.56 19.94
N THR A 279 -4.72 6.94 19.05
CA THR A 279 -5.43 5.97 18.22
C THR A 279 -4.48 5.11 17.39
N ILE A 280 -3.49 5.76 16.77
CA ILE A 280 -2.55 5.08 15.88
C ILE A 280 -1.62 4.18 16.71
N VAL A 281 -1.20 4.66 17.88
CA VAL A 281 -0.41 3.86 18.83
C VAL A 281 -1.21 2.66 19.30
N HIS A 282 -2.45 2.81 19.77
CA HIS A 282 -3.35 1.70 20.14
C HIS A 282 -3.48 0.66 19.02
N SER A 283 -3.60 1.12 17.76
CA SER A 283 -3.70 0.23 16.61
C SER A 283 -2.52 -0.73 16.52
N VAL A 284 -1.29 -0.26 16.71
CA VAL A 284 -0.07 -1.07 16.57
C VAL A 284 0.41 -1.70 17.89
N THR A 285 -0.28 -1.40 18.99
CA THR A 285 0.05 -1.87 20.34
C THR A 285 -1.09 -2.69 20.93
N THR A 286 -2.00 -2.11 21.69
CA THR A 286 -3.06 -2.83 22.42
C THR A 286 -3.96 -3.66 21.50
N LEU A 287 -4.16 -3.24 20.26
CA LEU A 287 -5.02 -3.92 19.29
C LEU A 287 -4.26 -4.75 18.23
N HIS A 288 -2.94 -4.89 18.34
CA HIS A 288 -2.08 -5.49 17.29
C HIS A 288 -2.55 -6.86 16.79
N ARG A 289 -3.10 -7.72 17.66
CA ARG A 289 -3.59 -9.06 17.29
C ARG A 289 -4.96 -9.06 16.63
N HIS A 290 -5.75 -8.01 16.87
CA HIS A 290 -7.14 -7.93 16.45
C HIS A 290 -7.36 -6.96 15.28
N ALA A 291 -6.40 -6.07 15.01
CA ALA A 291 -6.55 -5.02 14.01
C ALA A 291 -6.33 -5.48 12.56
N HIS A 292 -5.97 -6.75 12.32
CA HIS A 292 -5.69 -7.26 10.97
C HIS A 292 -6.92 -7.13 10.05
N GLY A 293 -6.78 -6.39 8.95
CA GLY A 293 -7.87 -6.09 8.00
C GLY A 293 -8.89 -5.09 8.53
N HIS A 294 -8.65 -4.46 9.67
CA HIS A 294 -9.62 -3.62 10.36
C HIS A 294 -9.19 -2.14 10.42
N TYR A 295 -10.16 -1.31 10.78
CA TYR A 295 -9.98 0.12 10.99
C TYR A 295 -10.07 0.42 12.48
N VAL A 296 -9.14 1.21 13.00
CA VAL A 296 -9.07 1.59 14.41
C VAL A 296 -9.40 3.07 14.57
N GLU A 297 -10.26 3.38 15.53
CA GLU A 297 -10.44 4.74 16.01
C GLU A 297 -10.73 4.79 17.49
N GLY A 298 -10.08 5.73 18.18
CA GLY A 298 -10.06 5.73 19.63
C GLY A 298 -9.14 4.61 20.08
N ASP A 299 -9.68 3.70 20.86
CA ASP A 299 -9.02 2.53 21.43
C ASP A 299 -9.67 1.22 20.98
N LYS A 300 -10.45 1.23 19.90
CA LYS A 300 -11.18 0.06 19.42
C LYS A 300 -11.30 -0.07 17.90
N ILE A 301 -11.64 -1.29 17.48
CA ILE A 301 -11.99 -1.61 16.10
C ILE A 301 -13.32 -0.96 15.74
N GLN A 302 -13.37 -0.35 14.56
CA GLN A 302 -14.50 0.40 14.04
C GLN A 302 -14.73 0.03 12.55
N PRO A 303 -15.95 0.21 12.03
CA PRO A 303 -16.24 -0.10 10.63
C PRO A 303 -15.59 0.93 9.69
N MET A 304 -14.97 0.48 8.60
CA MET A 304 -14.49 1.31 7.48
C MET A 304 -15.61 2.09 6.78
N ALA A 305 -15.29 2.82 5.70
CA ALA A 305 -16.28 3.46 4.85
C ALA A 305 -17.39 2.46 4.42
N PRO A 306 -18.68 2.86 4.44
CA PRO A 306 -19.80 1.94 4.17
C PRO A 306 -19.66 1.14 2.87
N ILE A 307 -19.14 1.77 1.81
CA ILE A 307 -18.93 1.12 0.50
C ILE A 307 -18.05 -0.13 0.60
N VAL A 308 -17.07 -0.18 1.50
CA VAL A 308 -16.15 -1.33 1.69
C VAL A 308 -16.91 -2.63 2.01
N TYR A 309 -18.06 -2.53 2.66
CA TYR A 309 -18.87 -3.68 3.05
C TYR A 309 -19.91 -4.09 1.99
N GLN A 310 -20.15 -3.23 0.99
CA GLN A 310 -21.09 -3.47 -0.10
C GLN A 310 -20.46 -4.34 -1.19
N ASN A 311 -21.29 -5.01 -2.02
CA ASN A 311 -20.78 -5.84 -3.11
C ASN A 311 -19.96 -5.03 -4.12
N GLU A 312 -20.42 -3.83 -4.48
CA GLU A 312 -19.68 -2.91 -5.34
C GLU A 312 -18.29 -2.59 -4.77
N GLY A 313 -18.18 -2.30 -3.46
CA GLY A 313 -16.89 -2.01 -2.86
C GLY A 313 -15.96 -3.22 -2.80
N LYS A 314 -16.49 -4.43 -2.65
CA LYS A 314 -15.69 -5.67 -2.74
C LYS A 314 -15.10 -5.83 -4.13
N GLU A 315 -15.90 -5.63 -5.18
CA GLU A 315 -15.44 -5.68 -6.58
C GLU A 315 -14.41 -4.58 -6.86
N LEU A 316 -14.68 -3.35 -6.41
CA LEU A 316 -13.74 -2.23 -6.53
C LEU A 316 -12.42 -2.50 -5.81
N ALA A 317 -12.45 -3.13 -4.63
CA ALA A 317 -11.24 -3.46 -3.90
C ALA A 317 -10.36 -4.45 -4.66
N GLU A 318 -10.95 -5.50 -5.26
CA GLU A 318 -10.20 -6.49 -6.04
C GLU A 318 -9.66 -5.90 -7.36
N ARG A 319 -10.47 -5.07 -8.05
CA ARG A 319 -10.02 -4.34 -9.26
C ARG A 319 -8.87 -3.37 -8.94
N LEU A 320 -9.06 -2.53 -7.92
CA LEU A 320 -8.05 -1.57 -7.48
C LEU A 320 -6.76 -2.26 -7.06
N TYR A 321 -6.86 -3.40 -6.38
CA TYR A 321 -5.72 -4.22 -5.99
C TYR A 321 -4.92 -4.67 -7.21
N ALA A 322 -5.59 -5.25 -8.22
CA ALA A 322 -4.95 -5.70 -9.45
C ALA A 322 -4.27 -4.56 -10.21
N GLU A 323 -5.00 -3.46 -10.46
CA GLU A 323 -4.46 -2.29 -11.16
C GLU A 323 -3.28 -1.65 -10.42
N THR A 324 -3.35 -1.53 -9.09
CA THR A 324 -2.28 -0.93 -8.27
C THR A 324 -1.03 -1.76 -8.32
N LEU A 325 -1.17 -3.08 -8.26
CA LEU A 325 -0.03 -3.96 -8.37
C LEU A 325 0.57 -3.92 -9.77
N GLU A 326 -0.23 -3.89 -10.82
CA GLU A 326 0.25 -3.70 -12.20
C GLU A 326 1.05 -2.39 -12.34
N GLU A 327 0.49 -1.27 -11.88
CA GLU A 327 1.15 0.05 -11.90
C GLU A 327 2.47 0.03 -11.14
N LEU A 328 2.52 -0.63 -9.98
CA LEU A 328 3.73 -0.72 -9.14
C LEU A 328 4.66 -1.88 -9.51
N SER A 329 4.38 -2.59 -10.60
CA SER A 329 5.13 -3.81 -10.96
C SER A 329 6.61 -3.54 -11.19
N PHE A 330 7.00 -2.36 -11.68
CA PHE A 330 8.39 -1.93 -11.87
C PHE A 330 9.25 -2.07 -10.61
N ALA A 331 8.66 -1.99 -9.41
CA ALA A 331 9.36 -2.08 -8.14
C ALA A 331 9.73 -3.51 -7.71
N GLY A 332 9.54 -4.51 -8.59
CA GLY A 332 9.97 -5.89 -8.35
C GLY A 332 8.91 -6.76 -7.68
N THR A 333 7.61 -6.49 -7.91
CA THR A 333 6.57 -7.47 -7.57
C THR A 333 6.71 -8.65 -8.53
N GLU A 334 7.37 -9.73 -8.11
CA GLU A 334 7.62 -10.94 -8.91
C GLU A 334 6.30 -11.51 -9.45
N ARG A 335 6.18 -11.70 -10.77
CA ARG A 335 4.98 -12.29 -11.40
C ARG A 335 5.33 -13.13 -12.60
N HIS A 336 5.70 -14.38 -12.35
CA HIS A 336 5.20 -15.57 -13.06
C HIS A 336 5.97 -16.81 -12.60
N ILE A 337 5.28 -17.96 -12.57
CA ILE A 337 5.82 -19.27 -12.23
C ILE A 337 5.12 -20.30 -13.13
N HIS A 338 5.90 -21.04 -13.92
CA HIS A 338 5.43 -22.23 -14.64
C HIS A 338 5.71 -23.44 -13.76
N CYS A 339 4.68 -24.19 -13.35
CA CYS A 339 4.84 -25.26 -12.36
C CYS A 339 5.25 -26.61 -12.98
N GLY A 340 4.92 -26.84 -14.26
CA GLY A 340 5.12 -28.13 -14.96
C GLY A 340 6.08 -28.11 -16.14
N GLN A 341 6.50 -26.92 -16.61
CA GLN A 341 7.29 -26.79 -17.84
C GLN A 341 8.53 -25.94 -17.63
N THR A 342 9.58 -26.28 -18.39
CA THR A 342 10.74 -25.40 -18.55
C THR A 342 10.46 -24.46 -19.71
N GLU A 343 10.52 -23.16 -19.49
CA GLU A 343 10.43 -22.18 -20.55
C GLU A 343 11.81 -21.84 -21.13
N TYR A 344 11.80 -21.53 -22.42
CA TYR A 344 12.96 -21.17 -23.19
C TYR A 344 12.71 -19.87 -23.94
N PHE A 345 13.70 -18.98 -23.91
CA PHE A 345 13.62 -17.68 -24.58
C PHE A 345 14.85 -17.46 -25.43
N GLN A 346 14.65 -17.02 -26.66
CA GLN A 346 15.72 -16.68 -27.59
C GLN A 346 15.44 -15.33 -28.24
N VAL A 347 16.33 -14.36 -28.03
CA VAL A 347 16.19 -13.02 -28.61
C VAL A 347 16.54 -13.06 -30.10
N GLU A 348 15.70 -12.49 -30.95
CA GLU A 348 15.95 -12.31 -32.39
C GLU A 348 16.39 -10.88 -32.72
N SER A 349 15.85 -9.88 -32.00
CA SER A 349 16.18 -8.45 -32.11
C SER A 349 15.93 -7.74 -30.78
N GLY A 350 16.63 -6.63 -30.52
CA GLY A 350 16.50 -5.85 -29.29
C GLY A 350 17.22 -6.45 -28.09
N THR A 351 16.88 -5.96 -26.89
CA THR A 351 17.52 -6.37 -25.63
C THR A 351 16.48 -6.82 -24.61
N LEU A 352 16.53 -8.08 -24.21
CA LEU A 352 15.67 -8.69 -23.20
C LEU A 352 16.41 -8.76 -21.87
N ALA A 353 15.94 -8.06 -20.85
CA ALA A 353 16.38 -8.31 -19.50
C ALA A 353 15.47 -9.33 -18.82
N VAL A 354 16.09 -10.22 -18.06
CA VAL A 354 15.41 -11.19 -17.21
C VAL A 354 15.94 -11.07 -15.79
N ILE A 355 15.06 -11.19 -14.81
CA ILE A 355 15.45 -11.47 -13.42
C ILE A 355 14.97 -12.88 -13.09
N LYS A 356 15.89 -13.73 -12.63
CA LYS A 356 15.64 -15.13 -12.26
C LYS A 356 16.11 -15.33 -10.83
N ASN A 357 15.21 -15.70 -9.91
CA ASN A 357 15.53 -15.86 -8.49
C ASN A 357 16.32 -14.65 -7.92
N GLY A 358 15.90 -13.44 -8.26
CA GLY A 358 16.55 -12.20 -7.81
C GLY A 358 17.84 -11.79 -8.54
N LYS A 359 18.36 -12.61 -9.47
CA LYS A 359 19.55 -12.28 -10.27
C LYS A 359 19.16 -11.75 -11.65
N LYS A 360 19.54 -10.51 -11.96
CA LYS A 360 19.33 -9.89 -13.27
C LYS A 360 20.38 -10.38 -14.28
N SER A 361 19.93 -10.68 -15.49
CA SER A 361 20.76 -10.88 -16.68
C SER A 361 20.13 -10.18 -17.87
N VAL A 362 20.97 -9.65 -18.77
CA VAL A 362 20.55 -8.94 -19.97
C VAL A 362 21.02 -9.75 -21.17
N LEU A 363 20.14 -9.94 -22.15
CA LEU A 363 20.40 -10.76 -23.32
C LEU A 363 20.06 -10.00 -24.59
N THR A 364 20.90 -10.22 -25.58
CA THR A 364 20.74 -9.78 -26.96
C THR A 364 20.64 -11.00 -27.86
N LYS A 365 20.54 -10.79 -29.17
CA LYS A 365 20.50 -11.86 -30.18
C LYS A 365 21.60 -12.92 -30.01
N ASP A 366 22.79 -12.50 -29.59
CA ASP A 366 23.96 -13.39 -29.41
C ASP A 366 24.01 -14.04 -28.01
N GLY A 367 23.06 -13.70 -27.13
CA GLY A 367 23.00 -14.18 -25.73
C GLY A 367 22.56 -15.63 -25.55
N GLY A 368 22.27 -16.34 -26.65
CA GLY A 368 21.82 -17.73 -26.62
C GLY A 368 20.40 -17.89 -26.09
N ILE A 369 20.10 -19.11 -25.61
CA ILE A 369 18.78 -19.50 -25.12
C ILE A 369 18.76 -19.43 -23.59
N ILE A 370 17.83 -18.66 -23.02
CA ILE A 370 17.57 -18.69 -21.58
C ILE A 370 16.73 -19.90 -21.27
N LYS A 371 17.12 -20.65 -20.23
CA LYS A 371 16.30 -21.72 -19.66
C LYS A 371 15.72 -21.29 -18.32
N ILE A 372 14.40 -21.37 -18.19
CA ILE A 372 13.68 -21.15 -16.94
C ILE A 372 13.05 -22.47 -16.46
N PRO A 373 13.66 -23.14 -15.47
CA PRO A 373 13.11 -24.38 -14.93
C PRO A 373 11.73 -24.19 -14.30
N PRO A 374 10.93 -25.26 -14.18
CA PRO A 374 9.67 -25.22 -13.46
C PRO A 374 9.84 -24.70 -12.03
N GLY A 375 8.85 -23.97 -11.52
CA GLY A 375 8.87 -23.38 -10.18
C GLY A 375 9.77 -22.15 -10.04
N THR A 376 10.46 -21.74 -11.11
CA THR A 376 11.37 -20.60 -11.04
C THR A 376 10.61 -19.28 -11.11
N ARG A 377 10.84 -18.41 -10.12
CA ARG A 377 10.32 -17.05 -10.15
C ARG A 377 11.13 -16.18 -11.08
N HIS A 378 10.44 -15.54 -12.02
CA HIS A 378 11.11 -14.69 -12.98
C HIS A 378 10.26 -13.52 -13.49
N ARG A 379 10.92 -12.59 -14.18
CA ARG A 379 10.31 -11.46 -14.90
C ARG A 379 11.17 -11.10 -16.11
N PHE A 380 10.52 -10.72 -17.21
CA PHE A 380 11.15 -10.16 -18.39
C PHE A 380 10.76 -8.70 -18.63
N TRP A 381 11.64 -7.92 -19.27
CA TRP A 381 11.34 -6.60 -19.81
C TRP A 381 12.31 -6.22 -20.93
N ALA A 382 11.95 -5.24 -21.76
CA ALA A 382 12.87 -4.64 -22.71
C ALA A 382 13.86 -3.71 -21.98
N GLU A 383 15.16 -3.98 -22.07
CA GLU A 383 16.19 -3.20 -21.38
C GLU A 383 16.53 -1.93 -22.17
N ALA A 384 16.63 -0.80 -21.47
CA ALA A 384 17.05 0.47 -22.07
C ALA A 384 18.58 0.50 -22.32
N PRO A 385 19.07 1.21 -23.35
CA PRO A 385 18.32 2.02 -24.30
C PRO A 385 17.61 1.17 -25.36
N VAL A 386 16.34 1.48 -25.64
CA VAL A 386 15.54 0.79 -26.66
C VAL A 386 15.93 1.35 -28.03
N THR A 387 16.96 0.78 -28.63
CA THR A 387 17.45 1.19 -29.95
C THR A 387 16.72 0.51 -31.11
N ALA A 388 15.92 -0.53 -30.82
CA ALA A 388 15.14 -1.31 -31.77
C ALA A 388 14.01 -2.07 -31.06
N ASP A 389 13.02 -2.54 -31.82
CA ASP A 389 11.98 -3.43 -31.33
C ASP A 389 12.57 -4.74 -30.78
N LEU A 390 12.05 -5.16 -29.63
CA LEU A 390 12.37 -6.43 -29.01
C LEU A 390 11.55 -7.54 -29.67
N VAL A 391 12.23 -8.43 -30.38
CA VAL A 391 11.66 -9.63 -31.00
C VAL A 391 12.34 -10.84 -30.39
N PHE A 392 11.58 -11.84 -29.95
CA PHE A 392 12.12 -13.06 -29.36
C PHE A 392 11.20 -14.25 -29.61
N ARG A 393 11.78 -15.45 -29.62
CA ARG A 393 11.05 -16.72 -29.56
C ARG A 393 10.89 -17.15 -28.12
N VAL A 394 9.72 -17.71 -27.83
CA VAL A 394 9.42 -18.39 -26.57
C VAL A 394 8.85 -19.77 -26.86
N TRP A 395 9.29 -20.78 -26.13
CA TRP A 395 8.72 -22.12 -26.15
C TRP A 395 8.91 -22.81 -24.80
N ALA A 396 8.23 -23.93 -24.57
CA ALA A 396 8.31 -24.68 -23.32
C ALA A 396 8.51 -26.18 -23.56
N GLU A 397 9.18 -26.87 -22.63
CA GLU A 397 9.33 -28.32 -22.64
C GLU A 397 8.89 -28.96 -21.30
N PRO A 398 8.27 -30.16 -21.35
CA PRO A 398 7.96 -30.93 -22.55
C PRO A 398 6.72 -30.36 -23.29
N GLN A 399 6.73 -30.41 -24.62
CA GLN A 399 5.72 -29.79 -25.50
C GLN A 399 4.35 -30.50 -25.49
N ASN A 400 4.28 -31.68 -24.91
CA ASN A 400 3.12 -32.58 -24.89
C ASN A 400 2.31 -32.54 -23.59
N LEU A 401 2.62 -31.62 -22.67
CA LEU A 401 1.73 -31.25 -21.57
C LEU A 401 0.63 -30.30 -22.10
N ASP A 402 -0.61 -30.51 -21.68
CA ASP A 402 -1.79 -29.80 -22.21
C ASP A 402 -1.72 -28.27 -21.95
N ARG A 403 -1.43 -27.54 -23.04
CA ARG A 403 -1.82 -26.19 -23.51
C ARG A 403 -2.15 -25.05 -22.53
N GLY A 404 -1.19 -24.65 -21.69
CA GLY A 404 -1.25 -23.39 -20.93
C GLY A 404 -0.67 -22.13 -21.61
N PHE A 405 0.02 -22.25 -22.77
CA PHE A 405 0.66 -21.12 -23.47
C PHE A 405 1.05 -21.46 -24.94
N ASP A 406 0.12 -21.96 -25.76
CA ASP A 406 0.39 -22.12 -27.22
C ASP A 406 -0.04 -20.88 -28.03
N GLU A 407 0.43 -20.77 -29.28
CA GLU A 407 0.06 -19.68 -30.20
C GLU A 407 -1.47 -19.56 -30.36
N ALA A 408 -2.20 -20.67 -30.25
CA ALA A 408 -3.65 -20.66 -30.29
C ALA A 408 -4.25 -20.03 -29.02
N PHE A 409 -3.71 -20.25 -27.83
CA PHE A 409 -4.10 -19.52 -26.62
C PHE A 409 -3.85 -18.01 -26.78
N LEU A 410 -2.65 -17.60 -27.21
CA LEU A 410 -2.35 -16.17 -27.39
C LEU A 410 -3.22 -15.53 -28.47
N ARG A 411 -3.42 -16.21 -29.61
CA ARG A 411 -4.29 -15.74 -30.69
C ARG A 411 -5.75 -15.68 -30.25
N ASN A 412 -6.24 -16.69 -29.52
CA ASN A 412 -7.63 -16.73 -29.05
C ASN A 412 -7.86 -15.75 -27.90
N TYR A 413 -6.87 -15.53 -27.02
CA TYR A 413 -6.95 -14.56 -25.94
C TYR A 413 -6.92 -13.13 -26.49
N LEU A 414 -5.96 -12.80 -27.35
CA LEU A 414 -5.88 -11.49 -27.99
C LEU A 414 -7.07 -11.24 -28.93
N GLY A 415 -7.49 -12.26 -29.68
CA GLY A 415 -8.71 -12.22 -30.50
C GLY A 415 -9.96 -11.98 -29.64
N TYR A 416 -10.10 -12.70 -28.53
CA TYR A 416 -11.22 -12.52 -27.60
C TYR A 416 -11.24 -11.12 -26.96
N LEU A 417 -10.08 -10.61 -26.54
CA LEU A 417 -9.98 -9.25 -26.01
C LEU A 417 -10.34 -8.21 -27.06
N ARG A 418 -9.89 -8.40 -28.31
CA ARG A 418 -10.21 -7.51 -29.43
C ARG A 418 -11.69 -7.57 -29.81
N ASP A 419 -12.29 -8.75 -29.86
CA ASP A 419 -13.72 -8.92 -30.13
C ASP A 419 -14.56 -8.30 -29.00
N CYS A 420 -14.10 -8.40 -27.76
CA CYS A 420 -14.73 -7.72 -26.62
C CYS A 420 -14.66 -6.19 -26.77
N GLU A 421 -13.51 -5.66 -27.21
CA GLU A 421 -13.31 -4.23 -27.46
C GLU A 421 -14.18 -3.73 -28.63
N ASP A 422 -14.19 -4.44 -29.76
CA ASP A 422 -14.97 -4.11 -30.97
C ASP A 422 -16.48 -4.15 -30.70
N GLN A 423 -16.93 -5.04 -29.80
CA GLN A 423 -18.34 -5.16 -29.39
C GLN A 423 -18.68 -4.35 -28.13
N ASN A 424 -17.71 -3.63 -27.55
CA ASN A 424 -17.85 -2.85 -26.32
C ASN A 424 -18.45 -3.67 -25.14
N ILE A 425 -18.00 -4.91 -24.99
CA ILE A 425 -18.37 -5.83 -23.90
C ILE A 425 -17.15 -6.12 -23.03
N GLN A 426 -17.37 -6.37 -21.74
CA GLN A 426 -16.28 -6.72 -20.83
C GLN A 426 -15.91 -8.20 -20.97
N PRO A 427 -14.62 -8.57 -20.98
CA PRO A 427 -14.19 -9.96 -21.02
C PRO A 427 -14.78 -10.75 -19.84
N SER A 428 -15.42 -11.88 -20.16
CA SER A 428 -16.04 -12.76 -19.18
C SER A 428 -14.97 -13.47 -18.36
N VAL A 429 -15.06 -13.35 -17.03
CA VAL A 429 -14.19 -14.08 -16.09
C VAL A 429 -14.31 -15.59 -16.30
N PHE A 430 -15.48 -16.10 -16.67
CA PHE A 430 -15.66 -17.52 -17.00
C PHE A 430 -15.01 -17.89 -18.33
N GLN A 431 -15.01 -17.00 -19.33
CA GLN A 431 -14.34 -17.22 -20.60
C GLN A 431 -12.81 -17.17 -20.43
N LEU A 432 -12.31 -16.26 -19.58
CA LEU A 432 -10.90 -16.19 -19.19
C LEU A 432 -10.47 -17.41 -18.37
N ALA A 433 -11.33 -17.88 -17.46
CA ALA A 433 -11.11 -19.12 -16.73
C ALA A 433 -11.15 -20.33 -17.66
N LEU A 434 -12.05 -20.38 -18.66
CA LEU A 434 -12.11 -21.44 -19.68
C LEU A 434 -10.88 -21.44 -20.58
N LEU A 435 -10.37 -20.26 -20.96
CA LEU A 435 -9.09 -20.12 -21.66
C LEU A 435 -7.92 -20.68 -20.83
N GLY A 436 -8.00 -20.63 -19.50
CA GLY A 436 -7.01 -21.18 -18.57
C GLY A 436 -7.37 -22.52 -17.90
N TRP A 437 -8.53 -23.12 -18.21
CA TRP A 437 -9.11 -24.25 -17.44
C TRP A 437 -8.31 -25.54 -17.60
N ASN A 438 -7.48 -25.61 -18.66
CA ASN A 438 -6.50 -26.67 -18.89
C ASN A 438 -5.04 -26.17 -18.86
N GLY A 439 -4.76 -24.94 -18.40
CA GLY A 439 -3.42 -24.36 -18.45
C GLY A 439 -2.63 -24.51 -17.15
N ASP A 440 -1.36 -24.92 -17.24
CA ASP A 440 -0.39 -24.97 -16.12
C ASP A 440 0.17 -23.59 -15.69
N THR A 441 -0.39 -22.50 -16.23
CA THR A 441 0.06 -21.12 -15.98
C THR A 441 -0.81 -20.49 -14.89
N LEU A 442 -0.21 -20.24 -13.72
CA LEU A 442 -0.88 -19.54 -12.62
C LEU A 442 -0.31 -18.14 -12.44
N LEU A 443 -1.19 -17.14 -12.42
CA LEU A 443 -0.85 -15.82 -11.90
C LEU A 443 -0.56 -15.97 -10.39
N SER A 444 0.72 -15.92 -10.01
CA SER A 444 1.10 -16.06 -8.60
C SER A 444 0.49 -14.91 -7.78
N PRO A 445 -0.25 -15.19 -6.70
CA PRO A 445 -0.74 -14.14 -5.82
C PRO A 445 0.43 -13.42 -5.14
N PRO A 446 0.29 -12.13 -4.82
CA PRO A 446 1.30 -11.37 -4.10
C PRO A 446 1.28 -11.82 -2.64
N CYS A 447 2.35 -12.49 -2.23
CA CYS A 447 2.57 -13.05 -0.88
C CYS A 447 1.78 -14.35 -0.61
N GLY A 448 2.52 -15.46 -0.56
CA GLY A 448 2.05 -16.76 -0.05
C GLY A 448 3.16 -17.80 -0.21
N GLU A 449 3.69 -18.29 0.90
CA GLU A 449 4.50 -19.51 0.92
C GLU A 449 3.59 -20.72 0.67
N ALA A 450 4.09 -21.65 -0.14
CA ALA A 450 3.58 -22.99 -0.42
C ALA A 450 2.12 -23.07 -0.93
N PHE A 451 1.97 -23.32 -2.24
CA PHE A 451 0.88 -24.21 -2.65
C PHE A 451 1.04 -25.51 -1.83
N PRO A 452 0.02 -25.97 -1.08
CA PRO A 452 0.06 -27.33 -0.56
C PRO A 452 0.26 -28.26 -1.76
N GLN A 453 1.20 -29.20 -1.67
CA GLN A 453 1.23 -30.31 -2.62
C GLN A 453 -0.08 -31.08 -2.43
N ILE A 454 -1.08 -30.75 -3.25
CA ILE A 454 -2.31 -31.53 -3.34
C ILE A 454 -1.94 -32.74 -4.20
N PRO A 455 -1.95 -33.97 -3.66
CA PRO A 455 -1.82 -35.14 -4.49
C PRO A 455 -3.12 -35.29 -5.28
N ILE A 456 -3.12 -34.85 -6.53
CA ILE A 456 -4.18 -35.21 -7.48
C ILE A 456 -3.86 -36.63 -7.92
N LYS A 457 -4.62 -37.59 -7.39
CA LYS A 457 -4.72 -38.93 -7.97
C LYS A 457 -5.61 -38.82 -9.19
N LEU A 458 -5.06 -39.17 -10.36
CA LEU A 458 -5.79 -39.39 -11.61
C LEU A 458 -6.65 -40.65 -11.52
#